data_AF-A0A518II38-F1
#
_entry.id   AF-A0A518II38-F1
#
_cell.length_a   1.000
_cell.length_b   1.000
_cell.length_c   1.000
_cell.angle_alpha   90.00
_cell.angle_beta   90.00
_cell.angle_gamma   90.00
#
_symmetry.space_group_name_H-M   'P 1'
#
loop_
_entity.id
_entity.type
_entity.pdbx_description
1 polymer ?
#
loop_
_entity_poly.entity_id
_entity_poly.type
_entity_poly.pdbx_seq_one_letter_code
_entity_poly.pdbx_strand_id
1 'polypeptide(L)'
;MQFYEQHYARYCLREYIGMWYPNILGAVLYWIMIKLNIKRLKRKPFPVFRSVQDNLMDLDQVPEIYQAEIQAELNLLSRYGFVDPLVGGVISGSSLNGLTQTGISLLSRHQKVDSAVSVIIDFHEGQTTRRPYFIFTFIEDPPSDITSSNGRLMCYSDPGGDIAYYPNICFEELLQVHNQRIMGLNKTCLIINDNEELIRLSDERLVKSIDKLIRRGILALVEPK
;
A
#
# COMPACT_ATOMS: atom_id res chain seq x y z
N MET A 1 -1.83 -16.14 5.82
CA MET A 1 -0.68 -15.33 6.28
C MET A 1 0.63 -16.12 6.19
N GLN A 2 1.70 -15.51 5.67
CA GLN A 2 3.06 -16.08 5.62
C GLN A 2 4.08 -15.08 6.16
N PHE A 3 5.23 -15.54 6.64
CA PHE A 3 6.30 -14.66 7.14
C PHE A 3 7.42 -14.52 6.13
N TYR A 4 7.91 -13.28 5.94
CA TYR A 4 8.99 -12.97 5.03
C TYR A 4 10.08 -12.15 5.71
N GLU A 5 11.32 -12.31 5.25
CA GLU A 5 12.42 -11.39 5.52
C GLU A 5 12.65 -10.45 4.33
N GLN A 6 12.91 -9.17 4.63
CA GLN A 6 13.24 -8.16 3.64
C GLN A 6 14.76 -8.03 3.46
N HIS A 7 15.24 -8.24 2.24
CA HIS A 7 16.63 -8.17 1.84
C HIS A 7 16.97 -6.80 1.24
N TYR A 8 17.18 -5.80 2.11
CA TYR A 8 17.45 -4.41 1.67
C TYR A 8 18.64 -4.25 0.71
N ALA A 9 19.61 -5.17 0.77
CA ALA A 9 20.74 -5.19 -0.15
C ALA A 9 20.34 -5.44 -1.62
N ARG A 10 19.12 -5.89 -1.90
CA ARG A 10 18.61 -6.08 -3.27
C ARG A 10 18.00 -4.81 -3.87
N TYR A 11 17.79 -3.76 -3.07
CA TYR A 11 17.27 -2.50 -3.59
C TYR A 11 18.30 -1.76 -4.44
N CYS A 12 17.79 -1.12 -5.51
CA CYS A 12 18.56 -0.12 -6.22
C CYS A 12 18.60 1.18 -5.40
N LEU A 13 19.53 2.07 -5.73
CA LEU A 13 19.71 3.31 -4.97
C LEU A 13 18.45 4.18 -4.99
N ARG A 14 17.76 4.27 -6.14
CA ARG A 14 16.53 5.07 -6.30
C ARG A 14 15.41 4.60 -5.37
N GLU A 15 15.15 3.30 -5.31
CA GLU A 15 14.15 2.71 -4.42
C GLU A 15 14.52 2.92 -2.95
N TYR A 16 15.80 2.75 -2.62
CA TYR A 16 16.28 2.92 -1.25
C TYR A 16 16.11 4.37 -0.80
N ILE A 17 16.59 5.35 -1.56
CA ILE A 17 16.41 6.77 -1.22
C ILE A 17 14.93 7.12 -1.03
N GLY A 18 14.04 6.57 -1.85
CA GLY A 18 12.59 6.78 -1.72
C GLY A 18 12.04 6.38 -0.35
N MET A 19 12.57 5.32 0.28
CA MET A 19 12.15 4.87 1.62
C MET A 19 12.63 5.77 2.76
N TRP A 20 13.70 6.52 2.56
CA TRP A 20 14.42 7.24 3.63
C TRP A 20 14.25 8.76 3.54
N TYR A 21 13.32 9.25 2.71
CA TYR A 21 13.02 10.68 2.63
C TYR A 21 12.58 11.23 4.02
N PRO A 22 12.98 12.47 4.40
CA PRO A 22 13.79 13.44 3.64
C PRO A 22 15.30 13.23 3.75
N ASN A 23 15.75 12.22 4.50
CA ASN A 23 17.15 11.99 4.84
C ASN A 23 17.93 11.30 3.70
N ILE A 24 17.95 11.92 2.52
CA ILE A 24 18.52 11.37 1.29
C ILE A 24 20.02 11.09 1.45
N LEU A 25 20.80 12.04 1.97
CA LEU A 25 22.26 11.87 2.12
C LEU A 25 22.60 10.69 3.04
N GLY A 26 21.89 10.58 4.17
CA GLY A 26 22.02 9.44 5.08
C GLY A 26 21.66 8.12 4.39
N ALA A 27 20.61 8.12 3.57
CA ALA A 27 20.19 6.96 2.80
C ALA A 27 21.26 6.50 1.79
N VAL A 28 21.88 7.43 1.06
CA VAL A 28 22.96 7.11 0.11
C VAL A 28 24.14 6.47 0.83
N LEU A 29 24.60 7.08 1.93
CA LEU A 29 25.72 6.54 2.72
C LEU A 29 25.40 5.14 3.27
N TYR A 30 24.19 4.96 3.81
CA TYR A 30 23.74 3.65 4.29
C TYR A 30 23.68 2.61 3.19
N TRP A 31 23.15 2.97 2.02
CA TRP A 31 23.06 2.07 0.88
C TRP A 31 24.44 1.61 0.43
N ILE A 32 25.42 2.53 0.33
CA ILE A 32 26.80 2.18 0.01
C ILE A 32 27.37 1.21 1.05
N MET A 33 27.21 1.51 2.35
CA MET A 33 27.69 0.62 3.42
C MET A 33 27.06 -0.78 3.37
N ILE A 34 25.77 -0.88 3.00
CA ILE A 34 25.08 -2.17 2.84
C ILE A 34 25.64 -2.93 1.63
N LYS A 35 25.87 -2.24 0.49
CA LYS A 35 26.41 -2.86 -0.74
C LYS A 35 27.85 -3.33 -0.55
N LEU A 36 28.65 -2.59 0.22
CA LEU A 36 30.01 -2.98 0.59
C LEU A 36 30.07 -4.00 1.74
N ASN A 37 28.92 -4.48 2.24
CA ASN A 37 28.82 -5.41 3.37
C ASN A 37 29.46 -4.91 4.69
N ILE A 38 29.70 -3.59 4.79
CA ILE A 38 30.22 -2.91 6.00
C ILE A 38 29.11 -2.85 7.05
N LYS A 39 27.86 -2.68 6.62
CA LYS A 39 26.68 -2.65 7.49
C LYS A 39 25.69 -3.75 7.12
N ARG A 40 25.36 -4.62 8.09
CA ARG A 40 24.28 -5.60 7.97
C ARG A 40 23.05 -5.12 8.73
N LEU A 41 21.92 -5.00 8.03
CA LEU A 41 20.64 -4.72 8.66
C LEU A 41 20.11 -6.01 9.31
N LYS A 42 19.64 -5.90 10.56
CA LYS A 42 18.93 -6.98 11.22
C LYS A 42 17.63 -7.23 10.45
N ARG A 43 17.53 -8.40 9.84
CA ARG A 43 16.30 -8.86 9.18
C ARG A 43 15.38 -9.37 10.27
N LYS A 44 14.14 -8.89 10.27
CA LYS A 44 13.10 -9.41 11.13
C LYS A 44 12.01 -9.98 10.23
N PRO A 45 11.58 -11.23 10.46
CA PRO A 45 10.39 -11.75 9.81
C PRO A 45 9.20 -10.84 10.08
N PHE A 46 8.38 -10.60 9.07
CA PHE A 46 7.13 -9.86 9.20
C PHE A 46 6.00 -10.59 8.46
N PRO A 47 4.75 -10.48 8.94
CA PRO A 47 3.62 -11.13 8.30
C PRO A 47 3.28 -10.44 6.98
N VAL A 48 2.95 -11.26 5.98
CA VAL A 48 2.42 -10.83 4.69
C VAL A 48 1.13 -11.59 4.43
N PHE A 49 0.08 -10.85 4.12
CA PHE A 49 -1.18 -11.36 3.62
C PHE A 49 -1.14 -11.35 2.10
N ARG A 50 -1.61 -12.44 1.47
CA ARG A 50 -1.74 -12.54 0.01
C ARG A 50 -3.17 -12.32 -0.47
N SER A 51 -4.09 -12.09 0.46
CA SER A 51 -5.49 -11.73 0.21
C SER A 51 -5.90 -10.62 1.17
N VAL A 52 -6.68 -9.66 0.66
CA VAL A 52 -7.38 -8.64 1.43
C VAL A 52 -8.35 -9.30 2.40
N GLN A 53 -9.05 -10.35 1.96
CA GLN A 53 -10.03 -11.09 2.77
C GLN A 53 -9.42 -11.60 4.07
N ASP A 54 -8.22 -12.19 4.00
CA ASP A 54 -7.49 -12.74 5.16
C ASP A 54 -7.10 -11.66 6.19
N ASN A 55 -7.14 -10.39 5.81
CA ASN A 55 -6.71 -9.26 6.62
C ASN A 55 -7.86 -8.34 7.03
N LEU A 56 -9.10 -8.66 6.65
CA LEU A 56 -10.27 -7.86 7.00
C LEU A 56 -10.51 -7.89 8.52
N MET A 57 -10.98 -6.76 9.02
CA MET A 57 -11.37 -6.58 10.40
C MET A 57 -12.60 -5.68 10.47
N ASP A 58 -13.36 -5.80 11.55
CA ASP A 58 -14.50 -4.94 11.79
C ASP A 58 -14.04 -3.57 12.32
N LEU A 59 -14.81 -2.52 12.04
CA LEU A 59 -14.46 -1.15 12.46
C LEU A 59 -14.45 -0.99 13.99
N ASP A 60 -15.28 -1.76 14.70
CA ASP A 60 -15.36 -1.77 16.16
C ASP A 60 -14.12 -2.40 16.83
N GLN A 61 -13.33 -3.17 16.07
CA GLN A 61 -12.04 -3.71 16.52
C GLN A 61 -10.92 -2.65 16.48
N VAL A 62 -11.16 -1.46 15.91
CA VAL A 62 -10.22 -0.34 15.96
C VAL A 62 -10.22 0.27 17.37
N PRO A 63 -9.03 0.45 18.00
CA PRO A 63 -8.95 1.05 19.33
C PRO A 63 -9.65 2.42 19.40
N GLU A 64 -10.45 2.63 20.46
CA GLU A 64 -11.30 3.82 20.64
C GLU A 64 -10.53 5.13 20.43
N ILE A 65 -9.30 5.21 20.92
CA ILE A 65 -8.42 6.38 20.80
C ILE A 65 -8.16 6.82 19.35
N TYR A 66 -8.31 5.92 18.38
CA TYR A 66 -8.09 6.21 16.96
C TYR A 66 -9.40 6.33 16.16
N GLN A 67 -10.56 5.96 16.72
CA GLN A 67 -11.81 5.89 15.97
C GLN A 67 -12.22 7.24 15.36
N ALA A 68 -11.98 8.35 16.06
CA ALA A 68 -12.31 9.69 15.54
C ALA A 68 -11.54 10.02 14.25
N GLU A 69 -10.25 9.70 14.20
CA GLU A 69 -9.39 9.90 13.02
C GLU A 69 -9.80 8.97 11.87
N ILE A 70 -10.12 7.70 12.18
CA ILE A 70 -10.60 6.76 11.16
C ILE A 70 -11.94 7.23 10.58
N GLN A 71 -12.87 7.68 11.44
CA GLN A 71 -14.15 8.20 10.98
C GLN A 71 -14.00 9.47 10.15
N ALA A 72 -13.06 10.36 10.49
CA ALA A 72 -12.74 11.53 9.68
C ALA A 72 -12.24 11.14 8.28
N GLU A 73 -11.40 10.11 8.19
CA GLU A 73 -10.92 9.57 6.91
C GLU A 73 -12.06 8.93 6.11
N LEU A 74 -12.91 8.10 6.74
CA LEU A 74 -14.09 7.52 6.07
C LEU A 74 -15.05 8.60 5.54
N ASN A 75 -15.27 9.66 6.32
CA ASN A 75 -16.09 10.80 5.92
C ASN A 75 -15.45 11.57 4.75
N LEU A 76 -14.12 11.69 4.73
CA LEU A 76 -13.38 12.28 3.62
C LEU A 76 -13.59 11.45 2.35
N LEU A 77 -13.34 10.13 2.41
CA LEU A 77 -13.52 9.24 1.27
C LEU A 77 -14.96 9.28 0.74
N SER A 78 -15.95 9.22 1.63
CA SER A 78 -17.37 9.30 1.26
C SER A 78 -17.74 10.62 0.56
N ARG A 79 -17.20 11.75 1.03
CA ARG A 79 -17.40 13.06 0.40
C ARG A 79 -16.99 13.09 -1.07
N TYR A 80 -15.95 12.33 -1.42
CA TYR A 80 -15.46 12.21 -2.79
C TYR A 80 -15.98 10.96 -3.52
N GLY A 81 -17.08 10.37 -3.05
CA GLY A 81 -17.81 9.32 -3.77
C GLY A 81 -17.28 7.90 -3.58
N PHE A 82 -16.38 7.67 -2.63
CA PHE A 82 -15.92 6.33 -2.27
C PHE A 82 -16.87 5.69 -1.24
N VAL A 83 -17.29 4.46 -1.51
CA VAL A 83 -18.36 3.74 -0.79
C VAL A 83 -17.92 2.33 -0.37
N ASP A 84 -18.69 1.72 0.52
CA ASP A 84 -18.50 0.35 1.02
C ASP A 84 -17.06 0.04 1.48
N PRO A 85 -16.49 0.85 2.40
CA PRO A 85 -15.09 0.72 2.78
C PRO A 85 -14.81 -0.64 3.43
N LEU A 86 -13.76 -1.30 2.95
CA LEU A 86 -13.14 -2.46 3.57
C LEU A 86 -12.05 -1.99 4.52
N VAL A 87 -12.12 -2.46 5.77
CA VAL A 87 -11.13 -2.18 6.81
C VAL A 87 -10.27 -3.43 6.99
N GLY A 88 -8.96 -3.26 6.96
CA GLY A 88 -7.99 -4.32 7.21
C GLY A 88 -6.98 -3.95 8.29
N GLY A 89 -6.45 -4.95 8.99
CA GLY A 89 -5.44 -4.74 10.03
C GLY A 89 -4.06 -4.46 9.43
N VAL A 90 -3.33 -3.47 9.95
CA VAL A 90 -1.87 -3.38 9.67
C VAL A 90 -1.16 -4.03 10.83
N ILE A 91 -0.62 -5.21 10.58
CA ILE A 91 0.00 -6.04 11.61
C ILE A 91 1.51 -5.98 11.46
N SER A 92 2.20 -5.76 12.57
CA SER A 92 3.65 -5.89 12.67
C SER A 92 4.02 -6.93 13.72
N GLY A 93 5.30 -7.27 13.76
CA GLY A 93 5.84 -8.27 14.69
C GLY A 93 6.26 -9.54 13.98
N SER A 94 6.50 -10.57 14.77
CA SER A 94 7.03 -11.84 14.29
C SER A 94 6.38 -12.97 15.08
N SER A 95 6.32 -14.17 14.51
CA SER A 95 5.78 -15.36 15.19
C SER A 95 6.37 -15.59 16.59
N LEU A 96 7.63 -15.16 16.82
CA LEU A 96 8.33 -15.32 18.11
C LEU A 96 7.97 -14.28 19.17
N ASN A 97 7.64 -13.05 18.77
CA ASN A 97 7.42 -11.92 19.70
C ASN A 97 5.95 -11.50 19.78
N GLY A 98 5.06 -12.29 19.17
CA GLY A 98 3.67 -11.92 18.96
C GLY A 98 3.47 -10.98 17.78
N LEU A 99 2.22 -10.92 17.35
CA LEU A 99 1.73 -9.98 16.35
C LEU A 99 1.03 -8.83 17.07
N THR A 100 1.23 -7.60 16.57
CA THR A 100 0.62 -6.40 17.13
C THR A 100 0.02 -5.59 16.00
N GLN A 101 -1.22 -5.15 16.18
CA GLN A 101 -1.85 -4.20 15.28
C GLN A 101 -1.18 -2.84 15.45
N THR A 102 -0.56 -2.35 14.38
CA THR A 102 0.13 -1.07 14.32
C THR A 102 -0.57 -0.05 13.44
N GLY A 103 -1.79 -0.36 12.99
CA GLY A 103 -2.57 0.52 12.14
C GLY A 103 -3.75 -0.19 11.49
N ILE A 104 -4.35 0.49 10.53
CA ILE A 104 -5.35 -0.08 9.63
C ILE A 104 -5.06 0.29 8.18
N SER A 105 -5.56 -0.52 7.26
CA SER A 105 -5.70 -0.20 5.85
C SER A 105 -7.17 0.01 5.52
N LEU A 106 -7.46 1.05 4.77
CA LEU A 106 -8.77 1.29 4.17
C LEU A 106 -8.67 1.03 2.67
N LEU A 107 -9.64 0.33 2.13
CA LEU A 107 -9.82 0.08 0.70
C LEU A 107 -11.28 0.34 0.34
N SER A 108 -11.55 1.18 -0.64
CA SER A 108 -12.94 1.55 -0.98
C SER A 108 -13.08 1.79 -2.48
N ARG A 109 -14.20 1.36 -3.06
CA ARG A 109 -14.55 1.58 -4.47
C ARG A 109 -15.26 2.91 -4.65
N HIS A 110 -15.12 3.53 -5.81
CA HIS A 110 -15.84 4.75 -6.16
C HIS A 110 -17.22 4.44 -6.77
N GLN A 111 -18.26 5.18 -6.39
CA GLN A 111 -19.64 4.91 -6.79
C GLN A 111 -19.91 5.17 -8.29
N LYS A 112 -19.26 6.18 -8.86
CA LYS A 112 -19.53 6.68 -10.23
C LYS A 112 -18.37 6.44 -11.21
N VAL A 113 -17.28 5.87 -10.73
CA VAL A 113 -16.02 5.78 -11.46
C VAL A 113 -15.42 4.41 -11.18
N ASP A 114 -14.76 3.89 -12.19
CA ASP A 114 -14.12 2.57 -12.24
C ASP A 114 -12.79 2.58 -11.46
N SER A 115 -12.81 3.15 -10.26
CA SER A 115 -11.63 3.40 -9.44
C SER A 115 -11.83 2.92 -8.01
N ALA A 116 -10.73 2.58 -7.35
CA ALA A 116 -10.67 2.31 -5.94
C ALA A 116 -9.56 3.14 -5.30
N VAL A 117 -9.72 3.42 -4.01
CA VAL A 117 -8.72 4.10 -3.19
C VAL A 117 -8.23 3.16 -2.11
N SER A 118 -6.92 3.16 -1.89
CA SER A 118 -6.29 2.54 -0.73
C SER A 118 -5.47 3.56 0.06
N VAL A 119 -5.59 3.50 1.38
CA VAL A 119 -4.79 4.28 2.32
C VAL A 119 -4.49 3.45 3.57
N ILE A 120 -3.32 3.66 4.15
CA ILE A 120 -2.93 3.07 5.43
C ILE A 120 -2.83 4.18 6.48
N ILE A 121 -3.32 3.91 7.68
CA ILE A 121 -3.18 4.78 8.84
C ILE A 121 -2.41 3.99 9.90
N ASP A 122 -1.18 4.42 10.18
CA ASP A 122 -0.33 3.85 11.22
C ASP A 122 -0.67 4.46 12.60
N PHE A 123 -0.53 3.67 13.64
CA PHE A 123 -0.77 4.04 15.05
C PHE A 123 0.56 4.23 15.79
N HIS A 124 0.69 5.35 16.50
CA HIS A 124 1.88 5.72 17.26
C HIS A 124 1.50 6.39 18.58
N GLU A 125 1.47 5.63 19.68
CA GLU A 125 1.30 6.16 21.06
C GLU A 125 0.17 7.20 21.20
N GLY A 126 -1.00 6.93 20.63
CA GLY A 126 -2.16 7.84 20.67
C GLY A 126 -2.23 8.86 19.53
N GLN A 127 -1.29 8.82 18.59
CA GLN A 127 -1.32 9.59 17.34
C GLN A 127 -1.49 8.66 16.14
N THR A 128 -2.02 9.21 15.05
CA THR A 128 -2.11 8.52 13.77
C THR A 128 -1.16 9.15 12.76
N THR A 129 -0.64 8.34 11.84
CA THR A 129 0.08 8.84 10.67
C THR A 129 -0.51 8.20 9.43
N ARG A 130 -1.08 9.03 8.58
CA ARG A 130 -1.64 8.61 7.30
C ARG A 130 -0.52 8.44 6.27
N ARG A 131 -0.43 7.26 5.68
CA ARG A 131 0.42 6.99 4.50
C ARG A 131 -0.18 7.63 3.25
N PRO A 132 0.60 7.76 2.17
CA PRO A 132 0.06 8.25 0.90
C PRO A 132 -1.14 7.45 0.41
N TYR A 133 -2.05 8.13 -0.30
CA TYR A 133 -3.15 7.51 -1.01
C TYR A 133 -2.65 6.84 -2.28
N PHE A 134 -3.34 5.76 -2.65
CA PHE A 134 -3.24 5.12 -3.94
C PHE A 134 -4.64 5.04 -4.53
N ILE A 135 -4.86 5.78 -5.62
CA ILE A 135 -6.10 5.68 -6.40
C ILE A 135 -5.76 4.85 -7.64
N PHE A 136 -6.53 3.81 -7.89
CA PHE A 136 -6.29 2.93 -9.02
C PHE A 136 -7.56 2.55 -9.77
N THR A 137 -7.43 2.47 -11.09
CA THR A 137 -8.48 2.08 -12.03
C THR A 137 -8.00 0.90 -12.86
N PHE A 138 -8.87 -0.08 -13.05
CA PHE A 138 -8.59 -1.30 -13.78
C PHE A 138 -9.04 -1.15 -15.24
N ILE A 139 -8.28 -1.73 -16.16
CA ILE A 139 -8.48 -1.68 -17.62
C ILE A 139 -8.76 -3.09 -18.12
N GLU A 140 -9.73 -3.24 -19.03
CA GLU A 140 -10.14 -4.53 -19.57
C GLU A 140 -9.15 -5.12 -20.58
N ASP A 141 -8.72 -4.33 -21.57
CA ASP A 141 -7.97 -4.85 -22.72
C ASP A 141 -6.77 -3.97 -23.15
N PRO A 142 -5.52 -4.44 -23.00
CA PRO A 142 -5.15 -5.63 -22.23
C PRO A 142 -5.36 -5.42 -20.72
N PRO A 143 -5.63 -6.49 -19.94
CA PRO A 143 -5.79 -6.40 -18.49
C PRO A 143 -4.61 -5.71 -17.82
N SER A 144 -4.90 -4.57 -17.20
CA SER A 144 -3.89 -3.71 -16.56
C SER A 144 -4.59 -2.80 -15.57
N ASP A 145 -3.82 -1.97 -14.90
CA ASP A 145 -4.34 -0.93 -14.03
C ASP A 145 -3.49 0.33 -14.12
N ILE A 146 -4.12 1.47 -13.86
CA ILE A 146 -3.49 2.77 -13.74
C ILE A 146 -3.56 3.17 -12.29
N THR A 147 -2.46 3.62 -11.72
CA THR A 147 -2.37 4.04 -10.33
C THR A 147 -1.83 5.47 -10.24
N SER A 148 -2.52 6.33 -9.49
CA SER A 148 -2.02 7.64 -9.07
C SER A 148 -1.80 7.62 -7.57
N SER A 149 -0.64 8.08 -7.11
CA SER A 149 -0.36 8.21 -5.68
C SER A 149 0.19 9.59 -5.36
N ASN A 150 -0.22 10.17 -4.23
CA ASN A 150 0.44 11.37 -3.69
C ASN A 150 1.71 11.04 -2.89
N GLY A 151 2.16 9.79 -2.96
CA GLY A 151 3.39 9.31 -2.38
C GLY A 151 4.60 9.54 -3.27
N ARG A 152 5.63 8.75 -3.03
CA ARG A 152 6.85 8.71 -3.84
C ARG A 152 7.12 7.30 -4.30
N LEU A 153 7.93 7.17 -5.34
CA LEU A 153 8.44 5.87 -5.75
C LEU A 153 9.23 5.23 -4.61
N MET A 154 8.69 4.14 -4.08
CA MET A 154 9.27 3.33 -3.00
C MET A 154 9.48 1.90 -3.45
N CYS A 155 10.19 1.09 -2.67
CA CYS A 155 10.46 -0.31 -3.00
C CYS A 155 9.21 -1.22 -3.00
N TYR A 156 8.17 -0.80 -2.29
CA TYR A 156 6.83 -1.39 -2.33
C TYR A 156 5.94 -0.63 -3.32
N SER A 157 6.54 -0.11 -4.41
CA SER A 157 5.80 0.55 -5.47
C SER A 157 4.66 -0.36 -5.88
N ASP A 158 3.47 0.19 -5.91
CA ASP A 158 2.27 -0.48 -6.39
C ASP A 158 2.60 -1.28 -7.67
N PRO A 159 2.15 -2.54 -7.77
CA PRO A 159 2.40 -3.44 -8.89
C PRO A 159 1.72 -3.01 -10.19
N GLY A 160 1.10 -1.84 -10.17
CA GLY A 160 0.27 -1.33 -11.22
C GLY A 160 0.92 -1.32 -12.58
N GLY A 161 0.11 -1.50 -13.63
CA GLY A 161 0.57 -1.44 -15.01
C GLY A 161 1.18 -0.09 -15.37
N ASP A 162 0.53 1.00 -14.96
CA ASP A 162 1.02 2.37 -15.10
C ASP A 162 0.86 3.17 -13.81
N ILE A 163 1.96 3.47 -13.11
CA ILE A 163 1.96 4.26 -11.89
C ILE A 163 2.59 5.64 -12.09
N ALA A 164 1.89 6.68 -11.64
CA ALA A 164 2.43 8.03 -11.50
C ALA A 164 2.36 8.51 -10.05
N TYR A 165 3.40 9.26 -9.66
CA TYR A 165 3.56 9.81 -8.33
C TYR A 165 3.48 11.33 -8.38
N TYR A 166 2.59 11.89 -7.57
CA TYR A 166 2.33 13.32 -7.44
C TYR A 166 2.61 13.76 -6.00
N PRO A 167 3.88 13.79 -5.57
CA PRO A 167 4.20 14.15 -4.20
C PRO A 167 3.71 15.57 -3.89
N ASN A 168 3.27 15.77 -2.64
CA ASN A 168 2.84 17.05 -2.07
C ASN A 168 1.46 17.57 -2.49
N ILE A 169 0.67 16.81 -3.26
CA ILE A 169 -0.73 17.17 -3.53
C ILE A 169 -1.66 16.50 -2.50
N CYS A 170 -2.78 17.16 -2.22
CA CYS A 170 -3.80 16.61 -1.33
C CYS A 170 -4.65 15.53 -2.03
N PHE A 171 -5.52 14.86 -1.27
CA PHE A 171 -6.37 13.78 -1.79
C PHE A 171 -7.29 14.25 -2.94
N GLU A 172 -7.89 15.42 -2.80
CA GLU A 172 -8.78 16.00 -3.82
C GLU A 172 -8.06 16.22 -5.15
N GLU A 173 -6.89 16.87 -5.09
CA GLU A 173 -6.06 17.11 -6.27
C GLU A 173 -5.61 15.78 -6.89
N LEU A 174 -5.29 14.77 -6.07
CA LEU A 174 -4.91 13.45 -6.56
C LEU A 174 -6.05 12.77 -7.32
N LEU A 175 -7.27 12.86 -6.80
CA LEU A 175 -8.45 12.31 -7.47
C LEU A 175 -8.72 13.02 -8.80
N GLN A 176 -8.61 14.35 -8.85
CA GLN A 176 -8.77 15.12 -10.08
C GLN A 176 -7.74 14.71 -11.13
N VAL A 177 -6.46 14.63 -10.74
CA VAL A 177 -5.37 14.19 -11.64
C VAL A 177 -5.59 12.75 -12.11
N HIS A 178 -6.02 11.85 -11.22
CA HIS A 178 -6.33 10.47 -11.60
C HIS A 178 -7.45 10.42 -12.64
N ASN A 179 -8.57 11.10 -12.40
CA ASN A 179 -9.69 11.14 -13.33
C ASN A 179 -9.29 11.73 -14.70
N GLN A 180 -8.48 12.78 -14.72
CA GLN A 180 -7.93 13.34 -15.97
C GLN A 180 -7.07 12.33 -16.74
N ARG A 181 -6.24 11.54 -16.03
CA ARG A 181 -5.46 10.46 -16.67
C ARG A 181 -6.37 9.41 -17.28
N ILE A 182 -7.40 8.97 -16.56
CA ILE A 182 -8.34 7.96 -17.06
C ILE A 182 -9.06 8.46 -18.31
N MET A 183 -9.61 9.68 -18.27
CA MET A 183 -10.27 10.30 -19.43
C MET A 183 -9.34 10.46 -20.63
N GLY A 184 -8.07 10.80 -20.41
CA GLY A 184 -7.08 11.00 -21.47
C GLY A 184 -6.61 9.71 -22.16
N LEU A 185 -6.78 8.54 -21.53
CA LEU A 185 -6.30 7.27 -22.08
C LEU A 185 -7.25 6.66 -23.11
N ASN A 186 -8.52 7.07 -23.14
CA ASN A 186 -9.55 6.55 -24.05
C ASN A 186 -9.59 5.01 -24.09
N LYS A 187 -9.56 4.38 -22.90
CA LYS A 187 -9.62 2.92 -22.72
C LYS A 187 -10.87 2.53 -21.94
N THR A 188 -11.37 1.32 -22.18
CA THR A 188 -12.45 0.73 -21.39
C THR A 188 -11.93 0.37 -20.00
N CYS A 189 -12.58 0.94 -19.00
CA CYS A 189 -12.27 0.70 -17.59
C CYS A 189 -13.26 -0.33 -17.01
N LEU A 190 -12.79 -1.13 -16.07
CA LEU A 190 -13.59 -2.14 -15.37
C LEU A 190 -14.38 -1.48 -14.24
N ILE A 191 -15.70 -1.59 -14.30
CA ILE A 191 -16.60 -1.14 -13.24
C ILE A 191 -16.46 -2.08 -12.03
N ILE A 192 -16.29 -1.52 -10.83
CA ILE A 192 -16.24 -2.29 -9.58
C ILE A 192 -17.62 -2.25 -8.92
N ASN A 193 -18.39 -3.33 -9.08
CA ASN A 193 -19.80 -3.36 -8.72
C ASN A 193 -20.01 -3.53 -7.21
N ASP A 194 -19.15 -4.30 -6.56
CA ASP A 194 -19.27 -4.67 -5.16
C ASP A 194 -17.89 -4.94 -4.51
N ASN A 195 -17.93 -5.30 -3.22
CA ASN A 195 -16.72 -5.58 -2.44
C ASN A 195 -16.07 -6.92 -2.81
N GLU A 196 -16.81 -7.89 -3.34
CA GLU A 196 -16.23 -9.16 -3.78
C GLU A 196 -15.33 -8.92 -5.01
N GLU A 197 -15.81 -8.12 -5.96
CA GLU A 197 -15.04 -7.69 -7.12
C GLU A 197 -13.83 -6.82 -6.73
N LEU A 198 -14.02 -5.88 -5.79
CA LEU A 198 -12.94 -5.05 -5.27
C LEU A 198 -11.84 -5.90 -4.63
N ILE A 199 -12.20 -6.91 -3.84
CA ILE A 199 -11.27 -7.84 -3.19
C ILE A 199 -10.53 -8.65 -4.25
N ARG A 200 -11.24 -9.27 -5.20
CA ARG A 200 -10.62 -10.09 -6.26
C ARG A 200 -9.56 -9.28 -7.04
N LEU A 201 -9.94 -8.11 -7.51
CA LEU A 201 -9.05 -7.23 -8.29
C LEU A 201 -7.86 -6.74 -7.44
N SER A 202 -8.07 -6.45 -6.15
CA SER A 202 -7.01 -6.04 -5.23
C SER A 202 -6.06 -7.18 -4.86
N ASP A 203 -6.57 -8.40 -4.75
CA ASP A 203 -5.76 -9.60 -4.49
C ASP A 203 -4.83 -9.92 -5.66
N GLU A 204 -5.32 -9.81 -6.90
CA GLU A 204 -4.51 -9.96 -8.10
C GLU A 204 -3.34 -8.97 -8.12
N ARG A 205 -3.59 -7.70 -7.76
CA ARG A 205 -2.53 -6.69 -7.58
C ARG A 205 -1.57 -7.14 -6.48
N LEU A 206 -2.07 -7.41 -5.28
CA LEU A 206 -1.26 -7.75 -4.12
C LEU A 206 -0.32 -8.94 -4.40
N VAL A 207 -0.85 -10.01 -5.00
CA VAL A 207 -0.10 -11.18 -5.44
C VAL A 207 0.99 -10.80 -6.44
N LYS A 208 0.65 -10.03 -7.48
CA LYS A 208 1.63 -9.54 -8.48
C LYS A 208 2.75 -8.74 -7.82
N SER A 209 2.44 -7.93 -6.82
CA SER A 209 3.44 -7.15 -6.04
C SER A 209 4.37 -8.06 -5.26
N ILE A 210 3.81 -8.96 -4.46
CA ILE A 210 4.56 -9.89 -3.61
C ILE A 210 5.46 -10.78 -4.48
N ASP A 211 4.93 -11.36 -5.55
CA ASP A 211 5.70 -12.23 -6.44
C ASP A 211 6.80 -11.48 -7.20
N LYS A 212 6.59 -10.20 -7.53
CA LYS A 212 7.65 -9.35 -8.08
C LYS A 212 8.78 -9.15 -7.08
N LEU A 213 8.47 -8.93 -5.80
CA LEU A 213 9.49 -8.77 -4.75
C LEU A 213 10.23 -10.09 -4.45
N ILE A 214 9.52 -11.22 -4.44
CA ILE A 214 10.13 -12.55 -4.29
C ILE A 214 11.07 -12.86 -5.46
N ARG A 215 10.62 -12.66 -6.72
CA ARG A 215 11.46 -12.88 -7.92
C ARG A 215 12.73 -12.03 -7.93
N ARG A 216 12.69 -10.83 -7.38
CA ARG A 216 13.86 -9.95 -7.21
C ARG A 216 14.77 -10.35 -6.04
N GLY A 217 14.40 -11.36 -5.27
CA GLY A 217 15.08 -11.78 -4.04
C GLY A 217 15.00 -10.76 -2.91
N ILE A 218 14.07 -9.81 -3.00
CA ILE A 218 13.83 -8.79 -1.98
C ILE A 218 13.07 -9.39 -0.81
N LEU A 219 12.06 -10.21 -1.08
CA LEU A 219 11.36 -10.98 -0.05
C LEU A 219 11.82 -12.43 -0.10
N ALA A 220 12.22 -12.96 1.05
CA ALA A 220 12.53 -14.37 1.24
C ALA A 220 11.55 -14.97 2.24
N LEU A 221 10.94 -16.10 1.88
CA LEU A 221 10.03 -16.81 2.77
C LEU A 221 10.80 -17.32 3.99
N VAL A 222 10.22 -17.14 5.17
CA VAL A 222 10.72 -17.70 6.42
C VAL A 222 9.93 -18.96 6.70
N GLU A 223 10.59 -20.11 6.62
CA GLU A 223 9.97 -21.37 7.02
C GLU A 223 9.71 -21.36 8.54
N PRO A 224 8.53 -21.83 8.99
CA PRO A 224 8.26 -21.99 10.41
C PRO A 224 9.30 -22.95 11.01
N LYS A 225 9.97 -22.52 12.07
CA LYS A 225 10.86 -23.37 12.88
C LYS A 225 10.06 -24.12 13.93
#